data_AF-A0A1Q6XBE9-F1
#
_entry.id   AF-A0A1Q6XBE9-F1
#
_cell.length_a   1.000
_cell.length_b   1.000
_cell.length_c   1.000
_cell.angle_alpha   90.00
_cell.angle_beta   90.00
_cell.angle_gamma   90.00
#
_symmetry.space_group_name_H-M   'P 1'
#
loop_
_entity.id
_entity.type
_entity.pdbx_description
1 polymer ?
#
loop_
_entity_poly.entity_id
_entity_poly.type
_entity_poly.pdbx_seq_one_letter_code
_entity_poly.pdbx_strand_id
1 'polypeptide(L)'
;MDRITLLKELFMKSLLRYFPVILALTVALSAVADDQQKAEKQVNKVTAMASDATGRRVVSMTVSDLLNMKRSDVVQERRETGLNYGQLFIAHRLTVNGAKMSDIAEQLKAGKNIYQIGNDQHANWKQIAADAKKLNTKIEDNLYKHFVNDKADKDRDLADNYDPNFDGVKADNEVSKEELASAQDVYLLWRDRAAKRIDTSLDTADERAAREGHDHVRNGGPQPGQTSQSGPPQ
;
A
#
# COMPACT_ATOMS: atom_id res chain seq x y z
N MET A 1 -13.54 13.72 -60.22
CA MET A 1 -13.59 13.18 -58.85
C MET A 1 -14.95 13.50 -58.28
N ASP A 2 -15.70 12.49 -57.85
CA ASP A 2 -17.04 12.68 -57.27
C ASP A 2 -16.94 13.31 -55.87
N ARG A 3 -17.90 14.16 -55.49
CA ARG A 3 -17.91 14.88 -54.20
C ARG A 3 -17.86 13.92 -53.01
N ILE A 4 -18.44 12.73 -53.16
CA ILE A 4 -18.42 11.67 -52.15
C ILE A 4 -16.98 11.17 -51.91
N THR A 5 -16.17 11.05 -52.96
CA THR A 5 -14.77 10.60 -52.88
C THR A 5 -13.89 11.64 -52.20
N LEU A 6 -14.12 12.92 -52.50
CA LEU A 6 -13.42 14.05 -51.87
C LEU A 6 -13.75 14.17 -50.37
N LEU A 7 -15.01 13.96 -49.99
CA LEU A 7 -15.43 13.96 -48.59
C LEU A 7 -14.80 12.81 -47.80
N LYS A 8 -14.74 11.60 -48.39
CA LYS A 8 -14.10 10.42 -47.78
C LYS A 8 -12.61 10.62 -47.57
N GLU A 9 -11.90 11.20 -48.54
CA GLU A 9 -10.47 11.51 -48.41
C GLU A 9 -10.19 12.55 -47.32
N LEU A 10 -10.98 13.63 -47.28
CA LEU A 10 -10.85 14.67 -46.25
C LEU A 10 -11.16 14.10 -44.85
N PHE A 11 -12.17 13.24 -44.74
CA PHE A 11 -12.52 12.57 -43.50
C PHE A 11 -11.44 11.56 -43.05
N MET A 12 -10.89 10.74 -43.96
CA MET A 12 -9.79 9.82 -43.67
C MET A 12 -8.49 10.54 -43.31
N LYS A 13 -8.14 11.64 -43.98
CA LYS A 13 -6.97 12.47 -43.63
C LYS A 13 -7.13 13.15 -42.27
N SER A 14 -8.35 13.56 -41.92
CA SER A 14 -8.69 14.10 -40.60
C SER A 14 -8.58 13.01 -39.52
N LEU A 15 -9.15 11.82 -39.75
CA LEU A 15 -9.04 10.65 -38.87
C LEU A 15 -7.59 10.21 -38.65
N LEU A 16 -6.77 10.15 -39.70
CA LEU A 16 -5.35 9.81 -39.59
C LEU A 16 -4.56 10.85 -38.77
N ARG A 17 -4.96 12.13 -38.81
CA ARG A 17 -4.34 13.20 -38.01
C ARG A 17 -4.68 13.11 -36.52
N TYR A 18 -5.90 12.69 -36.18
CA TYR A 18 -6.33 12.53 -34.79
C TYR A 18 -6.04 11.14 -34.20
N PHE A 19 -5.78 10.15 -35.05
CA PHE A 19 -5.41 8.79 -34.63
C PHE A 19 -4.24 8.73 -33.63
N PRO A 20 -3.10 9.45 -33.82
CA PRO A 20 -2.02 9.44 -32.83
C PRO A 20 -2.42 10.11 -31.50
N VAL A 21 -3.30 11.11 -31.53
CA VAL A 21 -3.81 11.78 -30.32
C VAL A 21 -4.74 10.85 -29.54
N ILE A 22 -5.64 10.16 -30.23
CA ILE A 22 -6.54 9.17 -29.62
C ILE A 22 -5.74 7.99 -29.05
N LEU A 23 -4.74 7.51 -29.78
CA LEU A 23 -3.85 6.43 -29.32
C LEU A 23 -3.00 6.87 -28.12
N ALA A 24 -2.50 8.10 -28.09
CA ALA A 24 -1.79 8.64 -26.94
C ALA A 24 -2.70 8.76 -25.70
N LEU A 25 -3.96 9.16 -25.87
CA LEU A 25 -4.94 9.21 -24.78
C LEU A 25 -5.24 7.82 -24.21
N THR A 26 -5.43 6.79 -25.06
CA THR A 26 -5.75 5.44 -24.57
C THR A 26 -4.59 4.81 -23.80
N VAL A 27 -3.35 5.04 -24.23
CA VAL A 27 -2.15 4.55 -23.53
C VAL A 27 -1.92 5.29 -22.20
N ALA A 28 -2.20 6.59 -22.14
CA ALA A 28 -2.04 7.36 -20.90
C ALA A 28 -3.06 6.92 -19.82
N LEU A 29 -4.31 6.66 -20.21
CA LEU A 29 -5.35 6.20 -19.28
C LEU A 29 -5.06 4.83 -18.69
N SER A 30 -4.52 3.89 -19.48
CA SER A 30 -4.17 2.55 -18.97
C SER A 30 -2.99 2.59 -17.99
N ALA A 31 -2.00 3.45 -18.23
CA ALA A 31 -0.84 3.59 -17.35
C ALA A 31 -1.22 4.19 -15.98
N VAL A 32 -2.08 5.22 -15.95
CA VAL A 32 -2.56 5.83 -14.70
C VAL A 32 -3.39 4.84 -13.87
N ALA A 33 -4.23 4.04 -14.52
CA ALA A 33 -5.03 3.01 -13.84
C ALA A 33 -4.15 1.91 -13.22
N ASP A 34 -3.11 1.45 -13.92
CA ASP A 34 -2.14 0.47 -13.40
C ASP A 34 -1.35 1.03 -12.19
N ASP A 35 -0.90 2.28 -12.26
CA ASP A 35 -0.21 2.93 -11.14
C ASP A 35 -1.14 3.12 -9.93
N GLN A 36 -2.41 3.48 -10.13
CA GLN A 36 -3.41 3.56 -9.06
C GLN A 36 -3.63 2.20 -8.40
N GLN A 37 -3.79 1.13 -9.20
CA GLN A 37 -4.00 -0.22 -8.66
C GLN A 37 -2.80 -0.69 -7.83
N LYS A 38 -1.58 -0.36 -8.25
CA LYS A 38 -0.35 -0.63 -7.47
C LYS A 38 -0.33 0.15 -6.16
N ALA A 39 -0.74 1.42 -6.19
CA ALA A 39 -0.84 2.25 -4.99
C ALA A 39 -1.85 1.66 -4.00
N GLU A 40 -3.06 1.37 -4.46
CA GLU A 40 -4.12 0.72 -3.68
C GLU A 40 -3.63 -0.58 -3.05
N LYS A 41 -2.99 -1.47 -3.82
CA LYS A 41 -2.42 -2.72 -3.28
C LYS A 41 -1.41 -2.48 -2.16
N GLN A 42 -0.53 -1.48 -2.28
CA GLN A 42 0.44 -1.18 -1.22
C GLN A 42 -0.21 -0.55 0.01
N VAL A 43 -1.23 0.28 -0.21
CA VAL A 43 -1.97 0.97 0.84
C VAL A 43 -2.86 0.00 1.62
N ASN A 44 -3.51 -0.95 0.95
CA ASN A 44 -4.32 -1.98 1.60
C ASN A 44 -3.49 -2.89 2.51
N LYS A 45 -2.20 -3.12 2.20
CA LYS A 45 -1.30 -3.82 3.12
C LYS A 45 -1.14 -3.08 4.45
N VAL A 46 -1.04 -1.75 4.44
CA VAL A 46 -0.98 -0.94 5.67
C VAL A 46 -2.24 -1.16 6.50
N THR A 47 -3.40 -1.13 5.86
CA THR A 47 -4.70 -1.37 6.51
C THR A 47 -4.82 -2.80 7.04
N ALA A 48 -4.45 -3.80 6.24
CA ALA A 48 -4.49 -5.20 6.65
C ALA A 48 -3.54 -5.48 7.82
N MET A 49 -2.36 -4.86 7.84
CA MET A 49 -1.44 -4.93 8.98
C MET A 49 -2.01 -4.25 10.24
N ALA A 50 -2.97 -3.34 10.12
CA ALA A 50 -3.64 -2.70 11.25
C ALA A 50 -4.92 -3.44 11.70
N SER A 51 -5.16 -4.67 11.22
CA SER A 51 -6.41 -5.39 11.49
C SER A 51 -6.56 -5.85 12.94
N ASP A 52 -5.48 -6.29 13.60
CA ASP A 52 -5.46 -6.65 15.02
C ASP A 52 -4.83 -5.57 15.93
N ALA A 53 -4.94 -5.72 17.24
CA ALA A 53 -4.50 -4.71 18.20
C ALA A 53 -2.97 -4.47 18.19
N THR A 54 -2.17 -5.52 17.99
CA THR A 54 -0.71 -5.43 17.92
C THR A 54 -0.29 -4.72 16.63
N GLY A 55 -0.84 -5.17 15.51
CA GLY A 55 -0.63 -4.55 14.21
C GLY A 55 -1.03 -3.07 14.21
N ARG A 56 -2.24 -2.76 14.70
CA ARG A 56 -2.75 -1.39 14.79
C ARG A 56 -1.89 -0.49 15.66
N ARG A 57 -1.38 -1.01 16.79
CA ARG A 57 -0.41 -0.30 17.63
C ARG A 57 0.82 0.11 16.82
N VAL A 58 1.44 -0.84 16.12
CA VAL A 58 2.65 -0.57 15.32
C VAL A 58 2.38 0.38 14.16
N VAL A 59 1.28 0.17 13.43
CA VAL A 59 0.90 1.02 12.29
C VAL A 59 0.64 2.45 12.75
N SER A 60 -0.14 2.65 13.81
CA SER A 60 -0.49 3.99 14.30
C SER A 60 0.74 4.80 14.74
N MET A 61 1.71 4.19 15.44
CA MET A 61 2.99 4.84 15.76
C MET A 61 3.79 5.16 14.50
N THR A 62 3.90 4.19 13.58
CA THR A 62 4.70 4.37 12.36
C THR A 62 4.13 5.47 11.46
N VAL A 63 2.80 5.55 11.35
CA VAL A 63 2.12 6.61 10.59
C VAL A 63 2.27 7.96 11.28
N SER A 64 2.11 8.02 12.61
CA SER A 64 2.37 9.24 13.39
C SER A 64 3.80 9.77 13.18
N ASP A 65 4.79 8.89 13.22
CA ASP A 65 6.20 9.25 12.97
C ASP A 65 6.44 9.69 11.52
N LEU A 66 5.81 9.01 10.56
CA LEU A 66 5.93 9.36 9.15
C LEU A 66 5.36 10.74 8.83
N LEU A 67 4.21 11.05 9.41
CA LEU A 67 3.50 12.31 9.21
C LEU A 67 4.05 13.44 10.09
N ASN A 68 4.93 13.11 11.04
CA ASN A 68 5.42 14.04 12.07
C ASN A 68 4.26 14.72 12.82
N MET A 69 3.25 13.93 13.16
CA MET A 69 2.04 14.35 13.87
C MET A 69 1.94 13.61 15.19
N LYS A 70 1.29 14.20 16.19
CA LYS A 70 0.96 13.45 17.41
C LYS A 70 0.04 12.29 17.04
N ARG A 71 0.25 11.14 17.67
CA ARG A 71 -0.56 9.95 17.41
C ARG A 71 -2.04 10.19 17.69
N SER A 72 -2.36 10.97 18.73
CA SER A 72 -3.72 11.42 19.04
C SER A 72 -4.38 12.14 17.87
N ASP A 73 -3.63 12.99 17.17
CA ASP A 73 -4.15 13.83 16.09
C ASP A 73 -4.42 12.96 14.85
N VAL A 74 -3.53 11.98 14.57
CA VAL A 74 -3.74 10.99 13.51
C VAL A 74 -5.00 10.14 13.77
N VAL A 75 -5.17 9.64 15.00
CA VAL A 75 -6.35 8.85 15.38
C VAL A 75 -7.62 9.69 15.28
N GLN A 76 -7.58 10.93 15.74
CA GLN A 76 -8.71 11.86 15.64
C GLN A 76 -9.06 12.14 14.17
N GLU A 77 -8.07 12.39 13.32
CA GLU A 77 -8.29 12.65 11.90
C GLU A 77 -8.92 11.43 11.20
N ARG A 78 -8.50 10.21 11.54
CA ARG A 78 -9.17 8.98 11.05
C ARG A 78 -10.63 8.91 11.46
N ARG A 79 -10.95 9.27 12.70
CA ARG A 79 -12.34 9.28 13.20
C ARG A 79 -13.20 10.33 12.51
N GLU A 80 -12.64 11.50 12.24
CA GLU A 80 -13.36 12.61 11.60
C GLU A 80 -13.57 12.38 10.10
N THR A 81 -12.61 11.76 9.43
CA THR A 81 -12.66 11.51 7.97
C THR A 81 -13.24 10.13 7.63
N GLY A 82 -13.27 9.21 8.58
CA GLY A 82 -13.66 7.81 8.37
C GLY A 82 -12.62 6.98 7.64
N LEU A 83 -11.43 7.52 7.38
CA LEU A 83 -10.37 6.85 6.61
C LEU A 83 -9.59 5.84 7.48
N ASN A 84 -9.28 4.69 6.91
CA ASN A 84 -8.29 3.78 7.50
C ASN A 84 -6.86 4.34 7.36
N TYR A 85 -5.87 3.73 8.01
CA TYR A 85 -4.48 4.23 7.99
C TYR A 85 -3.89 4.35 6.58
N GLY A 86 -4.20 3.40 5.72
CA GLY A 86 -3.77 3.44 4.34
C GLY A 86 -4.39 4.60 3.56
N GLN A 87 -5.70 4.78 3.66
CA GLN A 87 -6.41 5.85 2.99
C GLN A 87 -6.02 7.23 3.53
N LEU A 88 -5.78 7.35 4.84
CA LEU A 88 -5.26 8.58 5.46
C LEU A 88 -3.87 8.94 4.92
N PHE A 89 -3.00 7.93 4.74
CA PHE A 89 -1.72 8.13 4.09
C PHE A 89 -1.88 8.72 2.67
N ILE A 90 -2.86 8.26 1.88
CA ILE A 90 -3.16 8.88 0.58
C ILE A 90 -3.58 10.33 0.77
N ALA A 91 -4.49 10.63 1.70
CA ALA A 91 -4.94 12.00 1.97
C ALA A 91 -3.77 12.95 2.25
N HIS A 92 -2.82 12.57 3.11
CA HIS A 92 -1.62 13.39 3.36
C HIS A 92 -0.68 13.49 2.15
N ARG A 93 -0.61 12.46 1.29
CA ARG A 93 0.15 12.56 0.04
C ARG A 93 -0.49 13.56 -0.93
N LEU A 94 -1.81 13.65 -0.96
CA LEU A 94 -2.51 14.69 -1.71
C LEU A 94 -2.22 16.08 -1.14
N THR A 95 -2.15 16.24 0.19
CA THR A 95 -1.83 17.55 0.79
C THR A 95 -0.41 18.01 0.52
N VAL A 96 0.56 17.08 0.50
CA VAL A 96 1.95 17.39 0.10
C VAL A 96 2.00 17.92 -1.35
N ASN A 97 1.06 17.50 -2.21
CA ASN A 97 0.94 17.95 -3.59
C ASN A 97 0.01 19.17 -3.78
N GLY A 98 -0.39 19.83 -2.68
CA GLY A 98 -1.12 21.10 -2.72
C GLY A 98 -2.63 21.01 -2.48
N ALA A 99 -3.21 19.82 -2.30
CA ALA A 99 -4.59 19.70 -1.85
C ALA A 99 -4.74 20.21 -0.40
N LYS A 100 -5.91 20.74 -0.04
CA LYS A 100 -6.21 21.09 1.36
C LYS A 100 -6.95 19.94 2.03
N MET A 101 -6.59 19.63 3.27
CA MET A 101 -7.26 18.57 4.03
C MET A 101 -8.75 18.89 4.26
N SER A 102 -9.12 20.17 4.41
CA SER A 102 -10.52 20.62 4.47
C SER A 102 -11.32 20.18 3.23
N ASP A 103 -10.75 20.37 2.05
CA ASP A 103 -11.43 20.10 0.77
C ASP A 103 -11.53 18.58 0.53
N ILE A 104 -10.55 17.82 1.01
CA ILE A 104 -10.61 16.35 1.04
C ILE A 104 -11.75 15.90 1.97
N ALA A 105 -11.81 16.43 3.19
CA ALA A 105 -12.85 16.08 4.16
C ALA A 105 -14.26 16.44 3.66
N GLU A 106 -14.43 17.57 2.98
CA GLU A 106 -15.70 17.95 2.35
C GLU A 106 -16.12 16.97 1.24
N GLN A 107 -15.17 16.55 0.39
CA GLN A 107 -15.44 15.58 -0.67
C GLN A 107 -15.77 14.18 -0.14
N LEU A 108 -15.13 13.77 0.96
CA LEU A 108 -15.49 12.53 1.67
C LEU A 108 -16.92 12.60 2.22
N LYS A 109 -17.31 13.74 2.83
CA LYS A 109 -18.69 13.98 3.28
C LYS A 109 -19.70 13.99 2.13
N ALA A 110 -19.28 14.42 0.94
CA ALA A 110 -20.08 14.35 -0.28
C ALA A 110 -20.18 12.91 -0.87
N GLY A 111 -19.57 11.91 -0.23
CA GLY A 111 -19.67 10.51 -0.60
C GLY A 111 -18.60 10.02 -1.58
N LYS A 112 -17.62 10.86 -1.95
CA LYS A 112 -16.45 10.39 -2.70
C LYS A 112 -15.57 9.53 -1.81
N ASN A 113 -14.89 8.56 -2.41
CA ASN A 113 -13.78 7.85 -1.74
C ASN A 113 -12.44 8.53 -2.04
N ILE A 114 -11.40 8.17 -1.28
CA ILE A 114 -10.09 8.82 -1.39
C ILE A 114 -9.42 8.61 -2.77
N TYR A 115 -9.73 7.52 -3.46
CA TYR A 115 -9.18 7.23 -4.79
C TYR A 115 -9.82 8.12 -5.86
N GLN A 116 -11.14 8.34 -5.78
CA GLN A 116 -11.85 9.30 -6.62
C GLN A 116 -11.32 10.72 -6.40
N ILE A 117 -11.14 11.12 -5.14
CA ILE A 117 -10.56 12.43 -4.78
C ILE A 117 -9.13 12.55 -5.35
N GLY A 118 -8.32 11.50 -5.20
CA GLY A 118 -6.96 11.48 -5.75
C GLY A 118 -6.95 11.63 -7.28
N ASN A 119 -7.85 10.96 -7.99
CA ASN A 119 -7.96 11.09 -9.44
C ASN A 119 -8.38 12.50 -9.88
N ASP A 120 -9.35 13.09 -9.19
CA ASP A 120 -9.80 14.47 -9.44
C ASP A 120 -8.68 15.50 -9.17
N GLN A 121 -7.79 15.19 -8.23
CA GLN A 121 -6.62 16.01 -7.87
C GLN A 121 -5.34 15.63 -8.65
N HIS A 122 -5.45 14.78 -9.68
CA HIS A 122 -4.31 14.32 -10.48
C HIS A 122 -3.17 13.71 -9.66
N ALA A 123 -3.51 12.85 -8.71
CA ALA A 123 -2.55 12.20 -7.82
C ALA A 123 -1.43 11.49 -8.60
N ASN A 124 -0.20 11.67 -8.12
CA ASN A 124 0.94 10.89 -8.61
C ASN A 124 0.92 9.48 -8.00
N TRP A 125 0.09 8.61 -8.56
CA TRP A 125 -0.12 7.25 -8.05
C TRP A 125 1.17 6.42 -7.99
N LYS A 126 2.07 6.61 -8.97
CA LYS A 126 3.37 5.95 -8.99
C LYS A 126 4.21 6.31 -7.76
N GLN A 127 4.25 7.60 -7.41
CA GLN A 127 4.96 8.07 -6.22
C GLN A 127 4.27 7.58 -4.94
N ILE A 128 2.94 7.62 -4.89
CA ILE A 128 2.15 7.12 -3.75
C ILE A 128 2.44 5.63 -3.52
N ALA A 129 2.45 4.81 -4.58
CA ALA A 129 2.79 3.38 -4.49
C ALA A 129 4.20 3.16 -3.94
N ALA A 130 5.18 3.93 -4.43
CA ALA A 130 6.57 3.83 -3.96
C ALA A 130 6.71 4.23 -2.47
N ASP A 131 6.03 5.30 -2.05
CA ASP A 131 6.08 5.75 -0.65
C ASP A 131 5.26 4.84 0.27
N ALA A 132 4.15 4.27 -0.19
CA ALA A 132 3.40 3.25 0.54
C ALA A 132 4.24 1.98 0.73
N LYS A 133 5.03 1.56 -0.28
CA LYS A 133 5.98 0.45 -0.11
C LYS A 133 7.01 0.74 0.98
N LYS A 134 7.56 1.96 1.03
CA LYS A 134 8.49 2.37 2.11
C LYS A 134 7.81 2.35 3.48
N LEU A 135 6.55 2.79 3.56
CA LEU A 135 5.75 2.72 4.78
C LEU A 135 5.57 1.27 5.24
N ASN A 136 5.19 0.34 4.35
CA ASN A 136 5.10 -1.09 4.65
C ASN A 136 6.42 -1.63 5.22
N THR A 137 7.56 -1.32 4.59
CA THR A 137 8.88 -1.74 5.12
C THR A 137 9.16 -1.19 6.52
N LYS A 138 8.76 0.05 6.82
CA LYS A 138 8.91 0.61 8.18
C LYS A 138 7.97 -0.06 9.18
N ILE A 139 6.75 -0.38 8.79
CA ILE A 139 5.77 -1.10 9.63
C ILE A 139 6.32 -2.48 9.98
N GLU A 140 6.84 -3.22 9.00
CA GLU A 140 7.45 -4.54 9.21
C GLU A 140 8.66 -4.47 10.15
N ASP A 141 9.54 -3.46 9.98
CA ASP A 141 10.69 -3.23 10.85
C ASP A 141 10.28 -2.91 12.30
N ASN A 142 9.26 -2.06 12.46
CA ASN A 142 8.73 -1.74 13.78
C ASN A 142 7.95 -2.90 14.41
N LEU A 143 7.29 -3.74 13.60
CA LEU A 143 6.64 -4.96 14.07
C LEU A 143 7.65 -5.98 14.58
N TYR A 144 8.77 -6.14 13.87
CA TYR A 144 9.86 -6.97 14.37
C TYR A 144 10.42 -6.43 15.70
N LYS A 145 10.66 -5.12 15.80
CA LYS A 145 11.10 -4.48 17.06
C LYS A 145 10.10 -4.70 18.19
N HIS A 146 8.80 -4.58 17.91
CA HIS A 146 7.74 -4.88 18.86
C HIS A 146 7.90 -6.29 19.44
N PHE A 147 8.06 -7.31 18.59
CA PHE A 147 8.22 -8.68 19.05
C PHE A 147 9.54 -8.94 19.79
N VAL A 148 10.61 -8.23 19.45
CA VAL A 148 11.88 -8.32 20.18
C VAL A 148 11.73 -7.72 21.58
N ASN A 149 11.11 -6.55 21.69
CA ASN A 149 10.85 -5.88 22.96
C ASN A 149 9.74 -4.83 22.81
N ASP A 150 8.57 -5.11 23.37
CA ASP A 150 7.40 -4.24 23.29
C ASP A 150 7.36 -3.14 24.37
N LYS A 151 8.38 -3.04 25.24
CA LYS A 151 8.38 -2.05 26.33
C LYS A 151 8.27 -0.62 25.81
N ALA A 152 9.03 -0.26 24.78
CA ALA A 152 9.01 1.09 24.22
C ALA A 152 7.62 1.44 23.65
N ASP A 153 6.97 0.45 23.02
CA ASP A 153 5.63 0.61 22.46
C ASP A 153 4.58 0.81 23.55
N LYS A 154 4.65 0.04 24.65
CA LYS A 154 3.76 0.18 25.80
C LYS A 154 3.97 1.51 26.53
N ASP A 155 5.22 1.92 26.72
CA ASP A 155 5.55 3.21 27.34
C ASP A 155 4.99 4.37 26.49
N ARG A 156 5.06 4.26 25.15
CA ARG A 156 4.48 5.24 24.22
C ARG A 156 2.96 5.21 24.20
N ASP A 157 2.32 4.03 24.22
CA ASP A 157 0.86 3.91 24.35
C ASP A 157 0.35 4.65 25.61
N LEU A 158 1.05 4.49 26.74
CA LEU A 158 0.71 5.18 27.99
C LEU A 158 0.90 6.70 27.87
N ALA A 159 2.02 7.15 27.29
CA ALA A 159 2.30 8.57 27.10
C ALA A 159 1.29 9.26 26.17
N ASP A 160 0.84 8.56 25.13
CA ASP A 160 -0.14 9.04 24.15
C ASP A 160 -1.61 8.83 24.63
N ASN A 161 -1.82 8.17 25.77
CA ASN A 161 -3.13 7.70 26.24
C ASN A 161 -3.90 6.92 25.15
N TYR A 162 -3.18 6.07 24.44
CA TYR A 162 -3.65 5.34 23.27
C TYR A 162 -4.07 3.91 23.63
N ASP A 163 -5.23 3.48 23.14
CA ASP A 163 -5.69 2.09 23.21
C ASP A 163 -6.00 1.56 21.80
N PRO A 164 -5.27 0.54 21.30
CA PRO A 164 -5.50 -0.01 19.98
C PRO A 164 -6.89 -0.65 19.82
N ASN A 165 -7.56 -1.06 20.90
CA ASN A 165 -8.90 -1.65 20.80
C ASN A 165 -9.98 -0.60 20.48
N PHE A 166 -9.69 0.69 20.69
CA PHE A 166 -10.62 1.80 20.44
C PHE A 166 -10.19 2.69 19.25
N ASP A 167 -9.18 2.27 18.50
CA ASP A 167 -8.67 2.95 17.30
C ASP A 167 -9.24 2.36 15.98
N GLY A 168 -10.25 1.50 16.07
CA GLY A 168 -10.97 0.99 14.90
C GLY A 168 -11.83 2.06 14.23
N VAL A 169 -11.80 2.11 12.89
CA VAL A 169 -12.81 2.80 12.07
C VAL A 169 -13.46 1.81 11.11
N LYS A 170 -14.65 2.15 10.58
CA LYS A 170 -15.41 1.24 9.70
C LYS A 170 -14.58 0.79 8.48
N ALA A 171 -13.83 1.71 7.87
CA ALA A 171 -12.99 1.44 6.70
C ALA A 171 -11.84 0.45 6.96
N ASP A 172 -11.53 0.11 8.21
CA ASP A 172 -10.54 -0.95 8.51
C ASP A 172 -11.04 -2.34 8.12
N ASN A 173 -12.35 -2.50 7.88
CA ASN A 173 -12.95 -3.75 7.42
C ASN A 173 -13.02 -3.85 5.88
N GLU A 174 -12.55 -2.83 5.16
CA GLU A 174 -12.54 -2.77 3.69
C GLU A 174 -11.25 -3.40 3.11
N VAL A 175 -10.83 -4.53 3.69
CA VAL A 175 -9.69 -5.33 3.24
C VAL A 175 -10.13 -6.74 2.92
N SER A 176 -9.56 -7.32 1.87
CA SER A 176 -9.94 -8.66 1.41
C SER A 176 -9.40 -9.74 2.36
N LYS A 177 -9.98 -10.95 2.30
CA LYS A 177 -9.49 -12.09 3.08
C LYS A 177 -8.06 -12.47 2.70
N GLU A 178 -7.71 -12.32 1.43
CA GLU A 178 -6.37 -12.58 0.90
C GLU A 178 -5.35 -11.55 1.41
N GLU A 179 -5.76 -10.29 1.53
CA GLU A 179 -4.93 -9.23 2.12
C GLU A 179 -4.70 -9.46 3.61
N LEU A 180 -5.73 -9.87 4.35
CA LEU A 180 -5.63 -10.26 5.76
C LEU A 180 -4.73 -11.49 5.96
N ALA A 181 -4.87 -12.52 5.11
CA ALA A 181 -4.00 -13.69 5.15
C ALA A 181 -2.53 -13.32 4.89
N SER A 182 -2.29 -12.46 3.90
CA SER A 182 -0.94 -11.96 3.60
C SER A 182 -0.35 -11.18 4.76
N ALA A 183 -1.14 -10.34 5.44
CA ALA A 183 -0.71 -9.61 6.64
C ALA A 183 -0.42 -10.56 7.81
N GLN A 184 -1.23 -11.61 7.98
CA GLN A 184 -1.02 -12.64 8.98
C GLN A 184 0.29 -13.40 8.74
N ASP A 185 0.63 -13.73 7.49
CA ASP A 185 1.89 -14.39 7.14
C ASP A 185 3.09 -13.51 7.51
N VAL A 186 3.03 -12.22 7.21
CA VAL A 186 4.05 -11.23 7.60
C VAL A 186 4.18 -11.14 9.13
N TYR A 187 3.06 -11.12 9.84
CA TYR A 187 3.05 -11.11 11.30
C TYR A 187 3.74 -12.34 11.89
N LEU A 188 3.37 -13.54 11.43
CA LEU A 188 3.93 -14.80 11.91
C LEU A 188 5.43 -14.89 11.62
N LEU A 189 5.84 -14.49 10.41
CA LEU A 189 7.25 -14.43 10.02
C LEU A 189 8.09 -13.60 11.02
N TRP A 190 7.67 -12.37 11.29
CA TRP A 190 8.45 -11.47 12.14
C TRP A 190 8.41 -11.88 13.62
N ARG A 191 7.27 -12.42 14.08
CA ARG A 191 7.14 -12.99 15.42
C ARG A 191 8.09 -14.17 15.62
N ASP A 192 8.06 -15.13 14.71
CA ASP A 192 8.88 -16.35 14.82
C ASP A 192 10.37 -16.03 14.71
N ARG A 193 10.72 -15.02 13.90
CA ARG A 193 12.09 -14.52 13.82
C ARG A 193 12.56 -13.85 15.11
N ALA A 194 11.74 -13.01 15.72
CA ALA A 194 12.06 -12.39 17.00
C ALA A 194 12.21 -13.44 18.11
N ALA A 195 11.36 -14.47 18.12
CA ALA A 195 11.48 -15.59 19.05
C ALA A 195 12.81 -16.36 18.90
N LYS A 196 13.25 -16.62 17.65
CA LYS A 196 14.57 -17.23 17.40
C LYS A 196 15.73 -16.37 17.90
N ARG A 197 15.63 -15.04 17.84
CA ARG A 197 16.66 -14.15 18.39
C ARG A 197 16.78 -14.25 19.91
N ILE A 198 15.66 -14.45 20.60
CA ILE A 198 15.64 -14.65 22.05
C ILE A 198 16.37 -15.95 22.42
N ASP A 199 16.32 -16.96 21.56
CA ASP A 199 16.92 -18.28 21.77
C ASP A 199 18.35 -18.41 21.18
N THR A 200 18.72 -17.59 20.20
CA THR A 200 20.04 -17.60 19.56
C THR A 200 20.38 -16.24 18.93
N SER A 201 21.57 -15.70 19.23
CA SER A 201 22.10 -14.46 18.64
C SER A 201 22.36 -14.62 17.13
N LEU A 202 21.37 -14.32 16.28
CA LEU A 202 21.54 -14.29 14.82
C LEU A 202 22.05 -12.92 14.35
N ASP A 203 23.01 -12.95 13.42
CA ASP A 203 23.73 -11.82 12.85
C ASP A 203 22.91 -11.10 11.76
N THR A 204 23.12 -9.80 11.66
CA THR A 204 22.55 -8.79 10.74
C THR A 204 22.51 -9.21 9.26
N ALA A 205 23.34 -10.16 8.84
CA ALA A 205 23.39 -10.69 7.47
C ALA A 205 22.13 -11.49 7.08
N ASP A 206 21.61 -12.32 7.99
CA ASP A 206 20.38 -13.08 7.75
C ASP A 206 19.16 -12.14 7.67
N GLU A 207 19.26 -10.97 8.28
CA GLU A 207 18.21 -9.94 8.30
C GLU A 207 18.05 -9.27 6.94
N ARG A 208 19.16 -9.11 6.22
CA ARG A 208 19.17 -8.54 4.87
C ARG A 208 18.71 -9.54 3.80
N ALA A 209 19.16 -10.80 3.89
CA ALA A 209 18.81 -11.84 2.91
C ALA A 209 17.30 -12.15 2.88
N ALA A 210 16.62 -12.08 4.02
CA ALA A 210 15.17 -12.34 4.09
C ALA A 210 14.30 -11.20 3.55
N ARG A 211 14.75 -9.94 3.71
CA ARG A 211 14.08 -8.76 3.12
C ARG A 211 14.09 -8.82 1.59
N GLU A 212 15.12 -9.43 1.01
CA GLU A 212 15.28 -9.62 -0.43
C GLU A 212 14.56 -10.88 -0.94
N GLY A 213 14.44 -11.94 -0.13
CA GLY A 213 13.81 -13.22 -0.49
C GLY A 213 12.27 -13.22 -0.57
N HIS A 214 11.59 -12.22 -0.02
CA HIS A 214 10.12 -12.08 -0.10
C HIS A 214 9.62 -11.34 -1.36
N ASP A 215 10.52 -10.88 -2.25
CA ASP A 215 10.14 -10.38 -3.57
C ASP A 215 9.96 -11.56 -4.53
N HIS A 216 8.87 -12.32 -4.36
CA HIS A 216 8.54 -13.53 -5.14
C HIS A 216 8.40 -13.29 -6.65
N VAL A 217 8.54 -12.04 -7.11
CA VAL A 217 8.45 -11.66 -8.53
C VAL A 217 9.84 -11.58 -9.19
N ARG A 218 10.95 -11.57 -8.43
CA ARG A 218 12.29 -11.32 -9.00
C ARG A 218 13.24 -12.52 -9.01
N ASN A 219 13.04 -13.51 -8.16
CA ASN A 219 13.83 -14.75 -8.18
C ASN A 219 12.91 -15.89 -8.63
N GLY A 220 13.00 -16.23 -9.92
CA GLY A 220 12.23 -17.29 -10.55
C GLY A 220 12.10 -18.52 -9.65
N GLY A 221 10.87 -18.75 -9.17
CA GLY A 221 10.54 -19.94 -8.40
C GLY A 221 10.74 -21.21 -9.24
N PRO A 222 10.97 -22.36 -8.59
CA PRO A 222 11.23 -23.61 -9.29
C PRO A 222 10.04 -24.00 -10.18
N GLN A 223 10.32 -24.23 -11.47
CA GLN A 223 9.38 -24.81 -12.43
C GLN A 223 9.03 -26.24 -11.98
N PRO A 224 7.74 -26.57 -11.77
CA PRO A 224 7.35 -27.95 -11.51
C PRO A 224 7.36 -28.71 -12.83
N GLY A 225 8.31 -29.63 -12.99
CA GLY A 225 8.22 -30.69 -13.99
C GLY A 225 9.47 -30.90 -14.84
N GLN A 226 10.51 -31.51 -14.28
CA GLN A 226 11.32 -32.46 -15.04
C GLN A 226 11.47 -33.75 -14.24
N THR A 227 10.75 -34.76 -14.71
CA THR A 227 10.82 -36.15 -14.28
C THR A 227 12.23 -36.70 -14.54
N SER A 228 13.02 -36.93 -13.49
CA SER A 228 14.21 -37.76 -13.59
C SER A 228 13.80 -39.23 -13.59
N GLN A 229 13.94 -39.88 -14.74
CA GLN A 229 13.86 -41.32 -14.91
C GLN A 229 14.92 -42.01 -14.05
N SER A 230 14.48 -42.92 -13.19
CA SER A 230 15.28 -43.90 -12.48
C SER A 230 15.75 -45.01 -13.44
N GLY A 231 17.07 -45.16 -13.60
CA GLY A 231 17.68 -46.36 -14.21
C GLY A 231 18.06 -47.38 -13.12
N PRO A 232 17.91 -48.70 -13.36
CA PRO A 232 18.11 -49.74 -12.35
C PRO A 232 19.59 -50.21 -12.26
N PRO A 233 19.95 -50.95 -11.19
CA PRO A 233 21.34 -51.17 -10.78
C PRO A 233 21.99 -52.37 -11.49
N GLN A 234 23.33 -52.31 -11.59
CA GLN A 234 24.21 -53.48 -11.67
C GLN A 234 25.23 -53.42 -10.53
#